data_AF-A0A1G2LQZ9-F1
#
_entry.id   AF-A0A1G2LQZ9-F1
#
_cell.length_a   1.000
_cell.length_b   1.000
_cell.length_c   1.000
_cell.angle_alpha   90.00
_cell.angle_beta   90.00
_cell.angle_gamma   90.00
#
_symmetry.space_group_name_H-M   'P 1'
#
loop_
_entity.id
_entity.type
_entity.pdbx_description
1 polymer ?
#
loop_
_entity_poly.entity_id
_entity_poly.type
_entity_poly.pdbx_seq_one_letter_code
_entity_poly.pdbx_strand_id
1 'polypeptide(L)'
;MSLNKNWVLQVDHAVYKFLKKIPRSDAERILFVIEIELPINPFAADMQKMEGEQNVWRRRVGSYRIKFEVIKNDKIIHVFRAERRTSKTY
;
A
#
# COMPACT_ATOMS: atom_id res chain seq x y z
N MET A 1 14.27 7.25 -19.03
CA MET A 1 14.65 6.25 -18.01
C MET A 1 13.48 5.28 -17.84
N SER A 2 13.55 4.08 -18.42
CA SER A 2 12.50 3.07 -18.23
C SER A 2 12.65 2.45 -16.85
N LEU A 3 11.82 2.84 -15.90
CA LEU A 3 11.63 2.05 -14.68
C LEU A 3 10.97 0.74 -15.10
N ASN A 4 11.76 -0.34 -15.17
CA ASN A 4 11.25 -1.69 -15.37
C ASN A 4 10.37 -2.06 -14.17
N LYS A 5 9.07 -1.80 -14.28
CA LYS A 5 8.06 -2.26 -13.30
C LYS A 5 8.00 -3.78 -13.38
N ASN A 6 8.76 -4.45 -12.51
CA ASN A 6 8.81 -5.90 -12.42
C ASN A 6 7.61 -6.52 -11.68
N TRP A 7 6.74 -5.68 -11.11
CA TRP A 7 5.58 -6.10 -10.34
C TRP A 7 4.30 -5.51 -10.94
N VAL A 8 3.27 -6.35 -11.07
CA VAL A 8 1.93 -5.96 -11.48
C VAL A 8 1.22 -5.39 -10.26
N LEU A 9 0.77 -4.14 -10.34
CA LEU A 9 0.04 -3.49 -9.27
C LEU A 9 -1.47 -3.67 -9.48
N GLN A 10 -2.14 -4.23 -8.48
CA GLN A 10 -3.59 -4.33 -8.41
C GLN A 10 -4.08 -3.56 -7.19
N VAL A 11 -5.02 -2.64 -7.39
CA VAL A 11 -5.56 -1.80 -6.31
C VAL A 11 -7.07 -2.01 -6.24
N ASP A 12 -7.56 -2.38 -5.06
CA ASP A 12 -8.99 -2.57 -4.84
C ASP A 12 -9.74 -1.24 -4.94
N HIS A 13 -10.95 -1.28 -5.50
CA HIS A 13 -11.86 -0.14 -5.57
C HIS A 13 -12.13 0.51 -4.20
N ALA A 14 -12.11 -0.28 -3.12
CA ALA A 14 -12.24 0.22 -1.74
C ALA A 14 -11.15 1.24 -1.38
N VAL A 15 -9.92 1.06 -1.89
CA VAL A 15 -8.80 1.99 -1.67
C VAL A 15 -9.09 3.32 -2.34
N TYR A 16 -9.52 3.32 -3.61
CA TYR A 16 -9.89 4.54 -4.31
C TYR A 16 -11.06 5.26 -3.63
N LYS A 17 -12.06 4.53 -3.14
CA LYS A 17 -13.15 5.09 -2.33
C LYS A 17 -12.65 5.76 -1.04
N PHE A 18 -11.65 5.19 -0.39
CA PHE A 18 -11.02 5.80 0.79
C PHE A 18 -10.24 7.07 0.42
N LEU A 19 -9.43 7.03 -0.64
CA LEU A 19 -8.62 8.17 -1.09
C LEU A 19 -9.49 9.38 -1.47
N LYS A 20 -10.69 9.15 -2.01
CA LYS A 20 -11.66 10.22 -2.28
C LYS A 20 -12.21 10.92 -1.03
N LYS A 21 -12.06 10.33 0.16
CA LYS A 21 -12.62 10.86 1.43
C LYS A 21 -11.61 11.61 2.29
N ILE A 22 -10.33 11.58 1.94
CA ILE A 22 -9.25 12.21 2.71
C ILE A 22 -8.78 13.50 2.01
N PRO A 23 -8.02 14.38 2.69
CA PRO A 23 -7.47 15.57 2.06
C PRO A 23 -6.67 15.23 0.79
N ARG A 24 -6.80 16.05 -0.24
CA ARG A 24 -6.18 15.82 -1.55
C ARG A 24 -4.67 15.59 -1.46
N SER A 25 -3.97 16.38 -0.65
CA SER A 25 -2.53 16.25 -0.42
C SER A 25 -2.15 14.87 0.16
N ASP A 26 -2.96 14.35 1.08
CA ASP A 26 -2.76 13.01 1.64
C ASP A 26 -3.06 11.91 0.61
N ALA A 27 -4.13 12.08 -0.17
CA ALA A 27 -4.50 11.14 -1.23
C ALA A 27 -3.42 11.04 -2.31
N GLU A 28 -2.89 12.16 -2.78
CA GLU A 28 -1.79 12.24 -3.74
C GLU A 28 -0.53 11.57 -3.19
N ARG A 29 -0.21 11.80 -1.91
CA ARG A 29 0.95 11.16 -1.26
C ARG A 29 0.79 9.65 -1.18
N ILE A 30 -0.41 9.15 -0.86
CA ILE A 30 -0.67 7.70 -0.82
C ILE A 30 -0.62 7.10 -2.22
N LEU A 31 -1.21 7.74 -3.22
CA LEU A 31 -1.15 7.28 -4.61
C LEU A 31 0.29 7.19 -5.12
N PHE A 32 1.12 8.20 -4.83
CA PHE A 32 2.53 8.18 -5.18
C PHE A 32 3.25 6.95 -4.59
N VAL A 33 3.02 6.65 -3.32
CA VAL A 33 3.61 5.46 -2.68
C VAL A 33 3.10 4.17 -3.34
N ILE A 34 1.80 4.09 -3.64
CA ILE A 34 1.19 2.90 -4.25
C ILE A 34 1.68 2.66 -5.67
N GLU A 35 1.72 3.70 -6.51
CA GLU A 35 1.95 3.58 -7.95
C GLU A 35 3.43 3.67 -8.36
N ILE A 36 4.23 4.36 -7.56
CA ILE A 36 5.66 4.60 -7.83
C ILE A 36 6.52 3.76 -6.89
N GLU A 37 6.36 3.88 -5.57
CA GLU A 37 7.31 3.25 -4.64
C GLU A 37 7.12 1.73 -4.50
N LEU A 38 5.88 1.24 -4.41
CA LEU A 38 5.63 -0.21 -4.24
C LEU A 38 6.16 -1.05 -5.41
N PRO A 39 5.95 -0.70 -6.70
CA PRO A 39 6.48 -1.50 -7.80
C PRO A 39 8.01 -1.48 -7.92
N ILE A 40 8.66 -0.44 -7.40
CA ILE A 40 10.12 -0.29 -7.41
C ILE A 40 10.74 -1.12 -6.28
N ASN A 41 10.20 -0.99 -5.07
CA ASN A 41 10.69 -1.71 -3.90
C ASN A 41 9.52 -2.08 -2.95
N PRO A 42 8.93 -3.27 -3.13
CA PRO A 42 7.88 -3.77 -2.25
C PRO A 42 8.40 -4.22 -0.88
N PHE A 43 9.69 -3.99 -0.56
CA PHE A 43 10.35 -4.29 0.73
C PHE A 43 11.01 -3.06 1.41
N ALA A 44 10.52 -1.85 1.15
CA ALA A 44 10.97 -0.63 1.84
C ALA A 44 10.94 -0.72 3.38
N ALA A 45 11.84 0.03 4.04
CA ALA A 45 12.22 -0.12 5.45
C ALA A 45 11.07 -0.04 6.48
N ASP A 46 9.95 0.60 6.15
CA ASP A 46 8.86 0.91 7.09
C ASP A 46 7.70 -0.10 7.02
N MET A 47 8.02 -1.35 6.66
CA MET A 47 7.03 -2.41 6.45
C MET A 47 7.11 -3.50 7.48
N GLN A 48 5.92 -3.83 7.99
CA GLN A 48 5.75 -4.91 8.94
C GLN A 48 4.83 -5.95 8.31
N LYS A 49 5.28 -7.19 8.34
CA LYS A 49 4.43 -8.34 8.04
C LYS A 49 3.38 -8.43 9.15
N MET A 50 2.12 -8.64 8.77
CA MET A 50 1.06 -8.88 9.75
C MET A 50 1.19 -10.30 10.30
N GLU A 51 1.19 -10.47 11.62
CA GLU A 51 1.14 -11.79 12.25
C GLU A 51 -0.24 -12.43 12.02
N GLY A 52 -0.26 -13.72 11.67
CA GLY A 52 -1.49 -14.48 11.42
C GLY A 52 -1.98 -14.51 9.97
N GLU A 53 -1.44 -13.67 9.08
CA GLU A 53 -1.84 -13.62 7.66
C GLU A 53 -0.70 -14.06 6.73
N GLN A 54 -1.02 -14.84 5.69
CA GLN A 54 -0.03 -15.23 4.70
C GLN A 54 0.21 -14.09 3.71
N ASN A 55 1.44 -13.56 3.69
CA ASN A 55 1.92 -12.56 2.72
C ASN A 55 1.27 -11.17 2.78
N VAL A 56 0.57 -10.84 3.87
CA VAL A 56 0.04 -9.49 4.11
C VAL A 56 1.10 -8.61 4.77
N TRP A 57 1.33 -7.46 4.15
CA TRP A 57 2.25 -6.43 4.60
C TRP A 57 1.51 -5.14 4.89
N ARG A 58 2.05 -4.36 5.82
CA ARG A 58 1.55 -3.03 6.16
C ARG A 58 2.65 -2.00 5.99
N ARG A 59 2.36 -0.94 5.25
CA ARG A 59 3.22 0.24 5.10
C ARG A 59 2.58 1.47 5.73
N ARG A 60 3.41 2.30 6.39
CA ARG A 60 2.98 3.59 6.91
C ARG A 60 3.26 4.70 5.88
N VAL A 61 2.28 5.59 5.70
CA VAL A 61 2.42 6.80 4.89
C VAL A 61 1.87 7.97 5.71
N GLY A 62 2.75 8.65 6.44
CA GLY A 62 2.38 9.73 7.35
C GLY A 62 1.38 9.28 8.44
N SER A 63 0.16 9.82 8.37
CA SER A 63 -0.95 9.51 9.28
C SER A 63 -1.85 8.36 8.79
N TYR A 64 -1.44 7.63 7.75
CA TYR A 64 -2.22 6.55 7.13
C TYR A 64 -1.44 5.23 7.11
N ARG A 65 -2.18 4.13 6.99
CA ARG A 65 -1.67 2.78 6.84
C ARG A 65 -2.23 2.18 5.56
N ILE A 66 -1.36 1.55 4.79
CA ILE A 66 -1.70 0.80 3.59
C ILE A 66 -1.44 -0.67 3.89
N LYS A 67 -2.42 -1.53 3.60
CA LYS A 67 -2.28 -2.98 3.67
C LYS A 67 -2.30 -3.55 2.27
N PHE A 68 -1.36 -4.42 2.00
CA PHE A 68 -1.20 -5.02 0.69
C PHE A 68 -0.59 -6.41 0.80
N GLU A 69 -0.84 -7.23 -0.21
CA GLU A 69 -0.29 -8.57 -0.34
C GLU A 69 0.79 -8.57 -1.42
N VAL A 70 1.82 -9.38 -1.21
CA VAL A 70 2.88 -9.61 -2.20
C VAL A 70 2.84 -11.06 -2.63
N ILE A 71 2.31 -11.31 -3.83
CA ILE A 71 2.23 -12.62 -4.45
C ILE A 71 3.49 -12.82 -5.28
N LYS A 72 4.50 -13.47 -4.68
CA LYS A 72 5.83 -13.62 -5.28
C LYS A 72 5.83 -14.43 -6.57
N ASN A 73 4.97 -15.45 -6.66
CA ASN A 73 4.90 -16.35 -7.82
C ASN A 73 4.52 -15.59 -9.09
N ASP A 74 3.53 -14.72 -9.00
CA ASP A 74 3.01 -13.96 -10.15
C ASP A 74 3.57 -12.53 -10.23
N LYS A 75 4.44 -12.16 -9.29
CA LYS A 75 4.94 -10.79 -9.08
C LYS A 75 3.81 -9.76 -8.99
N ILE A 76 2.75 -10.09 -8.26
CA ILE A 76 1.61 -9.19 -8.05
C ILE A 76 1.72 -8.51 -6.68
N ILE A 77 1.48 -7.20 -6.67
CA ILE A 77 1.25 -6.41 -5.46
C ILE A 77 -0.23 -6.06 -5.42
N HIS A 78 -0.95 -6.63 -4.46
CA HIS A 78 -2.38 -6.42 -4.32
C HIS A 78 -2.67 -5.49 -3.12
N VAL A 79 -3.02 -4.24 -3.40
CA VAL A 79 -3.37 -3.23 -2.39
C VAL A 79 -4.87 -3.26 -2.16
N PHE A 80 -5.30 -3.84 -1.05
CA PHE A 80 -6.72 -4.04 -0.76
C PHE A 80 -7.30 -3.05 0.23
N ARG A 81 -6.46 -2.35 1.02
CA ARG A 81 -6.96 -1.43 2.05
C ARG A 81 -6.02 -0.26 2.35
N ALA A 82 -6.61 0.93 2.46
CA ALA A 82 -6.00 2.12 3.03
C ALA A 82 -6.86 2.64 4.17
N GLU A 83 -6.24 3.03 5.29
CA GLU A 83 -6.95 3.52 6.46
C GLU A 83 -6.17 4.59 7.22
N ARG A 84 -6.88 5.52 7.85
CA ARG A 84 -6.27 6.52 8.72
C ARG A 84 -5.78 5.84 9.99
N ARG A 85 -4.65 6.31 10.53
CA ARG A 85 -4.18 5.94 11.86
C ARG A 85 -5.21 6.41 12.89
N THR A 86 -6.09 5.52 13.31
CA THR A 86 -6.88 5.75 14.51
C THR A 86 -6.02 5.34 15.71
N SER A 87 -6.03 6.17 16.74
CA SER A 87 -5.29 5.93 17.99
C SER A 87 -6.06 4.98 18.93
N LYS A 88 -6.93 4.12 18.39
CA LYS A 88 -7.61 3.09 19.17
C LYS A 88 -6.64 1.92 19.34
N THR A 89 -5.69 2.11 20.25
CA THR A 89 -5.25 1.00 21.10
C THR A 89 -6.46 0.67 22.00
N TYR A 90 -6.75 -0.62 22.11
CA TYR A 90 -7.85 -1.21 22.87
C TYR A 90 -8.11 -0.54 24.22
#